data_AF-A0A7C2YW44-F1
#
_entry.id   AF-A0A7C2YW44-F1
#
_cell.length_a   1.000
_cell.length_b   1.000
_cell.length_c   1.000
_cell.angle_alpha   90.00
_cell.angle_beta   90.00
_cell.angle_gamma   90.00
#
_symmetry.space_group_name_H-M   'P 1'
#
loop_
_entity.id
_entity.type
_entity.pdbx_description
1 polymer ?
#
loop_
_entity_poly.entity_id
_entity_poly.type
_entity_poly.pdbx_seq_one_letter_code
_entity_poly.pdbx_strand_id
1 'polypeptide(L)'
;MVPNETLAEWLATLQAQRIIVILDTSHSGSMDRNVRTFRISEDERPKFPLLKDGFGEDLVKWPSLSARVAVLTACRPDQQAQEVPALGHGVLTHYLLERLKGPADANKDGSITAQELHLYAAPEARRAYRQEPQMQDGIGQQVVLVEAR
;
A
#
# COMPACT_ATOMS: atom_id res chain seq x y z
N MET A 1 -17.42 2.99 -1.20
CA MET A 1 -16.28 2.11 -1.50
C MET A 1 -16.10 2.11 -3.01
N VAL A 2 -14.90 2.36 -3.51
CA VAL A 2 -14.62 2.43 -4.96
C VAL A 2 -14.12 1.06 -5.42
N PRO A 3 -14.73 0.43 -6.44
CA PRO A 3 -14.24 -0.83 -7.01
C PRO A 3 -12.85 -0.69 -7.64
N ASN A 4 -12.06 -1.78 -7.65
CA ASN A 4 -10.71 -1.80 -8.22
C ASN A 4 -10.73 -1.39 -9.69
N GLU A 5 -11.72 -1.86 -10.45
CA GLU A 5 -11.88 -1.57 -11.87
C GLU A 5 -12.14 -0.09 -12.11
N THR A 6 -13.01 0.54 -11.30
CA THR A 6 -13.29 1.97 -11.38
C THR A 6 -12.04 2.80 -11.09
N LEU A 7 -11.25 2.42 -10.09
CA LEU A 7 -9.99 3.10 -9.82
C LEU A 7 -8.99 2.90 -10.97
N ALA A 8 -8.87 1.68 -11.50
CA ALA A 8 -8.00 1.38 -12.63
C ALA A 8 -8.37 2.20 -13.88
N GLU A 9 -9.65 2.33 -14.18
CA GLU A 9 -10.17 3.17 -15.26
C GLU A 9 -9.78 4.64 -15.07
N TRP A 10 -9.96 5.19 -13.87
CA TRP A 10 -9.57 6.57 -13.57
C TRP A 10 -8.07 6.78 -13.70
N LEU A 11 -7.25 5.90 -13.12
CA LEU A 11 -5.80 5.96 -13.25
C LEU A 11 -5.36 5.81 -14.71
N ALA A 12 -6.06 4.99 -15.50
CA ALA A 12 -5.73 4.79 -16.90
C ALA A 12 -5.88 6.07 -17.75
N THR A 13 -6.75 6.99 -17.34
CA THR A 13 -6.94 8.30 -18.01
C THR A 13 -5.78 9.27 -17.79
N LEU A 14 -4.94 9.04 -16.77
CA LEU A 14 -3.83 9.93 -16.47
C LEU A 14 -2.77 9.85 -17.57
N GLN A 15 -2.28 11.01 -18.02
CA GLN A 15 -1.14 11.11 -18.95
C GLN A 15 0.23 10.98 -18.25
N ALA A 16 0.24 10.55 -16.98
CA ALA A 16 1.47 10.36 -16.21
C ALA A 16 2.28 9.16 -16.74
N GLN A 17 3.60 9.33 -16.81
CA GLN A 17 4.54 8.28 -17.18
C GLN A 17 4.72 7.23 -16.06
N ARG A 18 4.58 7.67 -14.80
CA ARG A 18 4.67 6.84 -13.60
C ARG A 18 3.59 7.27 -12.63
N ILE A 19 2.90 6.31 -12.05
CA ILE A 19 1.82 6.50 -11.09
C ILE A 19 2.19 5.71 -9.85
N ILE A 20 2.27 6.39 -8.70
CA ILE A 20 2.38 5.71 -7.41
C ILE A 20 1.06 5.86 -6.69
N VAL A 21 0.50 4.73 -6.28
CA VAL A 21 -0.70 4.66 -5.46
C VAL A 21 -0.31 4.20 -4.07
N ILE A 22 -0.61 5.00 -3.04
CA ILE A 22 -0.35 4.64 -1.64
C ILE A 22 -1.69 4.55 -0.93
N LEU A 23 -2.00 3.38 -0.37
CA LEU A 23 -3.27 3.07 0.27
C LEU A 23 -3.04 2.72 1.75
N ASP A 24 -3.19 3.71 2.61
CA ASP A 24 -3.20 3.50 4.06
C ASP A 24 -4.61 3.18 4.56
N THR A 25 -5.10 1.99 4.20
CA THR A 25 -6.47 1.58 4.52
C THR A 25 -6.51 0.11 4.88
N SER A 26 -7.32 -0.26 5.87
CA SER A 26 -7.73 -1.64 6.06
C SER A 26 -8.70 -1.99 4.93
N HIS A 27 -8.26 -2.82 3.99
CA HIS A 27 -9.13 -3.55 3.07
C HIS A 27 -10.43 -2.82 2.63
N SER A 28 -10.32 -1.72 1.87
CA SER A 28 -11.50 -1.01 1.34
C SER A 28 -12.00 -1.58 -0.01
N GLY A 29 -11.93 -2.90 -0.23
CA GLY A 29 -12.27 -3.48 -1.54
C GLY A 29 -12.59 -4.98 -1.61
N SER A 30 -12.33 -5.77 -0.56
CA SER A 30 -12.80 -7.17 -0.51
C SER A 30 -14.29 -7.20 -0.19
N MET A 31 -15.13 -7.05 -1.20
CA MET A 31 -16.52 -7.50 -1.08
C MET A 31 -16.52 -9.03 -1.18
N ASP A 32 -16.41 -9.71 -0.04
CA ASP A 32 -17.42 -10.73 0.19
C ASP A 32 -18.76 -10.00 0.17
N ARG A 33 -19.65 -10.38 -0.73
CA ARG A 33 -20.92 -9.68 -1.06
C ARG A 33 -21.89 -9.49 0.13
N ASN A 34 -21.50 -9.73 1.39
CA ASN A 34 -22.37 -9.67 2.56
C ASN A 34 -21.73 -9.22 3.89
N VAL A 35 -20.47 -8.80 3.96
CA VAL A 35 -19.88 -8.43 5.27
C VAL A 35 -19.97 -6.93 5.51
N ARG A 36 -20.88 -6.53 6.42
CA ARG A 36 -20.95 -5.17 6.97
C ARG A 36 -19.83 -4.99 8.00
N THR A 37 -19.11 -3.88 7.88
CA THR A 37 -18.03 -3.43 8.75
C THR A 37 -18.47 -3.25 10.20
N PHE A 38 -18.28 -4.28 11.02
CA PHE A 38 -18.14 -4.18 12.47
C PHE A 38 -16.77 -4.74 12.87
N ARG A 39 -16.22 -4.29 14.00
CA ARG A 39 -15.03 -4.89 14.61
C ARG A 39 -15.36 -6.34 15.00
N ILE A 40 -15.06 -7.28 14.12
CA ILE A 40 -15.18 -8.71 14.38
C ILE A 40 -13.90 -9.11 15.13
N SER A 41 -14.03 -9.80 16.26
CA SER A 41 -12.88 -10.35 16.98
C SER A 41 -12.10 -11.31 16.07
N GLU A 42 -10.79 -11.47 16.29
CA GLU A 42 -9.95 -12.36 15.45
C GLU A 42 -10.55 -13.78 15.32
N ASP A 43 -11.22 -14.25 16.39
CA ASP A 43 -11.87 -15.57 16.48
C ASP A 43 -13.19 -15.67 15.69
N GLU A 44 -13.83 -14.55 15.36
CA GLU A 44 -15.12 -14.49 14.67
C GLU A 44 -15.00 -14.18 13.18
N ARG A 45 -13.76 -14.04 12.66
CA ARG A 45 -13.54 -13.79 11.24
C ARG A 45 -14.14 -14.93 10.41
N PRO A 46 -15.08 -14.64 9.51
CA PRO A 46 -15.70 -15.69 8.72
C PRO A 46 -14.65 -16.36 7.83
N LYS A 47 -14.69 -17.71 7.80
CA LYS A 47 -13.79 -18.58 7.02
C LYS A 47 -14.16 -18.58 5.52
N PHE A 48 -14.39 -17.41 4.94
CA PHE A 48 -14.52 -17.29 3.50
C PHE A 48 -13.16 -17.59 2.84
N PRO A 49 -13.13 -18.05 1.58
CA PRO A 49 -11.87 -18.29 0.90
C PRO A 49 -11.05 -16.99 0.95
N LEU A 50 -9.83 -17.08 1.47
CA LEU A 50 -8.88 -15.98 1.46
C LEU A 50 -8.86 -15.41 0.04
N LEU A 51 -9.10 -14.10 -0.08
CA LEU A 51 -8.76 -13.42 -1.32
C LEU A 51 -7.28 -13.71 -1.58
N LYS A 52 -7.03 -14.48 -2.65
CA LYS A 52 -5.67 -14.81 -3.06
C LYS A 52 -4.98 -13.61 -3.71
N ASP A 53 -5.76 -12.68 -4.23
CA ASP A 53 -5.29 -11.54 -5.01
C ASP A 53 -5.49 -10.26 -4.19
N GLY A 54 -4.41 -9.53 -3.93
CA GLY A 54 -4.47 -8.24 -3.25
C GLY A 54 -4.93 -7.13 -4.19
N PHE A 55 -5.62 -6.10 -3.67
CA PHE A 55 -6.07 -4.91 -4.42
C PHE A 55 -5.00 -4.31 -5.35
N GLY A 56 -3.74 -4.27 -4.91
CA GLY A 56 -2.65 -3.73 -5.71
C GLY A 56 -2.23 -4.63 -6.89
N GLU A 57 -2.48 -5.93 -6.83
CA GLU A 57 -2.19 -6.85 -7.93
C GLU A 57 -3.07 -6.58 -9.15
N ASP A 58 -4.35 -6.26 -8.95
CA ASP A 58 -5.28 -5.96 -10.05
C ASP A 58 -4.84 -4.72 -10.83
N LEU A 59 -4.36 -3.70 -10.12
CA LEU A 59 -3.87 -2.46 -10.73
C LEU A 59 -2.60 -2.69 -11.57
N VAL A 60 -1.63 -3.46 -11.08
CA VAL A 60 -0.41 -3.76 -11.83
C VAL A 60 -0.63 -4.77 -12.95
N LYS A 61 -1.71 -5.57 -12.92
CA LYS A 61 -2.09 -6.46 -14.01
C LYS A 61 -2.97 -5.77 -15.07
N TRP A 62 -3.49 -4.58 -14.79
CA TRP A 62 -4.38 -3.87 -15.72
C TRP A 62 -3.65 -3.47 -17.01
N PRO A 63 -4.19 -3.80 -18.22
CA PRO A 63 -3.44 -3.69 -19.48
C PRO A 63 -2.84 -2.32 -19.78
N SER A 64 -3.53 -1.24 -19.41
CA SER A 64 -3.07 0.14 -19.66
C SER A 64 -2.29 0.76 -18.50
N LEU A 65 -2.07 0.03 -17.40
CA LEU A 65 -1.33 0.51 -16.22
C LEU A 65 -0.09 -0.32 -15.90
N SER A 66 -0.03 -1.57 -16.36
CA SER A 66 0.91 -2.58 -15.88
C SER A 66 2.38 -2.17 -15.89
N ALA A 67 2.82 -1.38 -16.87
CA ALA A 67 4.21 -0.90 -16.95
C ALA A 67 4.46 0.50 -16.35
N ARG A 68 3.45 1.11 -15.74
CA ARG A 68 3.50 2.51 -15.26
C ARG A 68 2.94 2.74 -13.85
N VAL A 69 2.44 1.70 -13.17
CA VAL A 69 1.89 1.83 -11.82
C VAL A 69 2.68 1.02 -10.80
N ALA A 70 2.92 1.62 -9.65
CA ALA A 70 3.36 0.94 -8.44
C ALA A 70 2.36 1.24 -7.32
N VAL A 71 2.02 0.21 -6.53
CA VAL A 71 1.02 0.29 -5.48
C VAL A 71 1.65 -0.12 -4.15
N LEU A 72 1.51 0.72 -3.14
CA LEU A 72 1.86 0.42 -1.75
C LEU A 72 0.57 0.31 -0.93
N THR A 73 0.39 -0.80 -0.22
CA THR A 73 -0.75 -1.00 0.69
C THR A 73 -0.28 -1.14 2.12
N ALA A 74 -1.11 -0.70 3.07
CA ALA A 74 -0.77 -0.70 4.49
C ALA A 74 -0.53 -2.10 5.07
N CYS A 75 -1.26 -3.09 4.58
CA CYS A 75 -1.26 -4.46 5.10
C CYS A 75 -1.63 -5.47 4.02
N ARG A 76 -1.44 -6.76 4.32
CA ARG A 76 -1.98 -7.84 3.50
C ARG A 76 -3.52 -7.88 3.50
N PRO A 77 -4.15 -8.56 2.53
CA PRO A 77 -5.61 -8.75 2.49
C PRO A 77 -6.23 -9.36 3.76
N ASP A 78 -5.49 -10.24 4.45
CA ASP A 78 -5.93 -10.91 5.67
C ASP A 78 -5.66 -10.10 6.95
N GLN A 79 -5.16 -8.87 6.84
CA GLN A 79 -4.75 -8.05 7.97
C GLN A 79 -5.57 -6.76 8.09
N GLN A 80 -5.53 -6.17 9.28
CA GLN A 80 -6.12 -4.86 9.54
C GLN A 80 -5.01 -3.80 9.56
N ALA A 81 -5.19 -2.73 8.78
CA ALA A 81 -4.38 -1.53 8.92
C ALA A 81 -4.71 -0.83 10.25
N GLN A 82 -3.69 -0.59 11.06
CA GLN A 82 -3.83 -0.05 12.39
C GLN A 82 -3.69 1.48 12.38
N GLU A 83 -4.57 2.12 13.14
CA GLU A 83 -4.44 3.51 13.54
C GLU A 83 -4.08 3.55 15.02
N VAL A 84 -2.93 4.15 15.32
CA VAL A 84 -2.41 4.23 16.69
C VAL A 84 -2.42 5.70 17.10
N PRO A 85 -3.21 6.10 18.12
CA PRO A 85 -3.35 7.51 18.49
C PRO A 85 -2.01 8.24 18.74
N ALA A 86 -1.04 7.53 19.32
CA ALA A 86 0.28 8.07 19.61
C ALA A 86 1.11 8.42 18.35
N LEU A 87 0.80 7.80 17.20
CA LEU A 87 1.50 8.05 15.93
C LEU A 87 0.94 9.23 15.15
N GLY A 88 -0.29 9.67 15.47
CA GLY A 88 -1.01 10.72 14.75
C GLY A 88 -1.45 10.36 13.32
N HIS A 89 -1.09 9.17 12.84
CA HIS A 89 -1.33 8.66 11.49
C HIS A 89 -1.56 7.14 11.53
N GLY A 90 -2.01 6.57 10.41
CA GLY A 90 -1.94 5.12 10.19
C GLY A 90 -0.49 4.62 10.22
N VAL A 91 -0.28 3.36 10.60
CA VAL A 91 1.07 2.80 10.78
C VAL A 91 1.93 2.92 9.52
N LEU A 92 1.35 2.68 8.33
CA LEU A 92 2.09 2.84 7.07
C LEU A 92 2.49 4.30 6.89
N THR A 93 1.53 5.23 6.94
CA THR A 93 1.78 6.66 6.74
C THR A 93 2.82 7.19 7.74
N HIS A 94 2.77 6.76 9.00
CA HIS A 94 3.74 7.14 10.01
C HIS A 94 5.18 6.83 9.57
N TYR A 95 5.47 5.58 9.20
CA TYR A 95 6.82 5.19 8.80
C TYR A 95 7.27 5.80 7.46
N LEU A 96 6.35 6.00 6.52
CA LEU A 96 6.68 6.72 5.28
C LEU A 96 7.13 8.16 5.58
N LEU A 97 6.40 8.87 6.45
CA LEU A 97 6.72 10.24 6.84
C LEU A 97 7.97 10.33 7.71
N GLU A 98 8.18 9.39 8.64
CA GLU A 98 9.40 9.31 9.44
C GLU A 98 10.63 9.18 8.53
N ARG A 99 10.57 8.25 7.57
CA ARG A 99 11.66 8.00 6.63
C ARG A 99 11.92 9.23 5.76
N LEU A 100 10.88 9.83 5.18
CA LEU A 100 10.97 11.05 4.36
C LEU A 100 11.58 12.25 5.10
N LYS A 101 11.43 12.34 6.43
CA LYS A 101 12.04 13.38 7.27
C LYS A 101 13.47 13.05 7.70
N GLY A 102 13.85 11.78 7.66
CA GLY A 102 15.17 11.26 8.04
C GLY A 102 16.05 10.94 6.83
N PRO A 103 17.08 10.08 7.00
CA PRO A 103 17.98 9.72 5.91
C PRO A 103 17.34 8.67 5.00
N ALA A 104 16.22 9.01 4.35
CA ALA A 104 15.44 8.08 3.52
C ALA A 104 16.21 7.45 2.36
N ASP A 105 17.27 8.12 1.92
CA ASP A 105 18.23 7.66 0.92
C ASP A 105 19.11 6.54 1.52
N ALA A 106 18.72 5.29 1.27
CA ALA A 106 19.38 4.12 1.86
C ALA A 106 20.65 3.75 1.11
N ASN A 107 20.67 3.96 -0.21
CA ASN A 107 21.78 3.64 -1.10
C ASN A 107 22.78 4.82 -1.27
N LYS A 108 22.45 6.00 -0.74
CA LYS A 108 23.22 7.26 -0.80
C LYS A 108 23.38 7.81 -2.21
N ASP A 109 22.39 7.63 -3.07
CA ASP A 109 22.40 8.12 -4.45
C ASP A 109 21.83 9.54 -4.61
N GLY A 110 21.41 10.17 -3.52
CA GLY A 110 20.86 11.53 -3.50
C GLY A 110 19.36 11.57 -3.77
N SER A 111 18.68 10.43 -3.92
CA SER A 111 17.26 10.33 -4.17
C SER A 111 16.57 9.43 -3.15
N ILE A 112 15.26 9.64 -2.98
CA ILE A 112 14.41 8.82 -2.12
C ILE A 112 13.33 8.19 -2.98
N THR A 113 13.31 6.87 -3.02
CA THR A 113 12.41 6.10 -3.88
C THR A 113 11.26 5.48 -3.09
N ALA A 114 10.15 5.19 -3.77
CA ALA A 114 9.04 4.45 -3.16
C ALA A 114 9.48 3.07 -2.65
N GLN A 115 10.42 2.42 -3.36
CA GLN A 115 11.01 1.15 -2.96
C GLN A 115 11.80 1.28 -1.65
N GLU A 116 12.61 2.32 -1.47
CA GLU A 116 13.33 2.54 -0.21
C GLU A 116 12.40 2.86 0.95
N LEU A 117 11.35 3.65 0.70
CA LEU A 117 10.33 3.90 1.71
C LEU A 117 9.63 2.61 2.13
N HIS A 118 9.30 1.73 1.19
CA HIS A 118 8.70 0.43 1.49
C HIS A 118 9.67 -0.49 2.24
N LEU A 119 10.93 -0.58 1.79
CA LEU A 119 11.99 -1.38 2.42
C LEU A 119 12.22 -0.98 3.89
N TYR A 120 11.97 0.28 4.23
CA TYR A 120 12.00 0.75 5.60
C TYR A 120 10.67 0.50 6.35
N ALA A 121 9.53 0.89 5.77
CA ALA A 121 8.24 0.87 6.47
C ALA A 121 7.75 -0.56 6.76
N ALA A 122 7.97 -1.51 5.84
CA ALA A 122 7.48 -2.88 5.98
C ALA A 122 8.04 -3.63 7.21
N PRO A 123 9.36 -3.70 7.43
CA PRO A 123 9.91 -4.37 8.62
C PRO A 123 9.54 -3.66 9.92
N GLU A 124 9.50 -2.33 9.93
CA GLU A 124 9.14 -1.55 11.11
C GLU A 124 7.67 -1.77 11.53
N ALA A 125 6.74 -1.68 10.57
CA ALA A 125 5.33 -1.97 10.79
C ALA A 125 5.11 -3.43 11.25
N ARG A 126 5.83 -4.39 10.65
CA ARG A 126 5.72 -5.81 11.02
C ARG A 126 6.17 -6.05 12.44
N ARG A 127 7.30 -5.45 12.83
CA ARG A 127 7.91 -5.60 14.15
C ARG A 127 7.07 -4.95 15.25
N ALA A 128 6.65 -3.71 15.05
CA ALA A 128 5.99 -2.92 16.08
C ALA A 128 4.47 -3.16 16.17
N TYR A 129 3.83 -3.50 15.05
CA TYR A 129 2.36 -3.48 14.94
C TYR A 129 1.76 -4.77 14.37
N ARG A 130 2.58 -5.78 14.04
CA ARG A 130 2.15 -7.01 13.33
C ARG A 130 1.37 -6.71 12.04
N GLN A 131 1.69 -5.60 11.40
CA GLN A 131 1.10 -5.16 10.14
C GLN A 131 2.14 -5.34 9.03
N GLU A 132 1.76 -5.90 7.88
CA GLU A 132 2.70 -6.18 6.80
C GLU A 132 2.36 -5.40 5.53
N PRO A 133 2.87 -4.15 5.40
CA PRO A 133 2.77 -3.39 4.17
C PRO A 133 3.21 -4.21 2.96
N GLN A 134 2.55 -4.02 1.82
CA GLN A 134 2.88 -4.70 0.57
C GLN A 134 3.21 -3.67 -0.51
N MET A 135 4.05 -4.07 -1.47
CA MET A 135 4.30 -3.30 -2.68
C MET A 135 4.11 -4.19 -3.90
N GLN A 136 3.26 -3.75 -4.83
CA GLN A 136 3.16 -4.30 -6.18
C GLN A 136 3.78 -3.29 -7.14
N ASP A 137 4.88 -3.66 -7.78
CA ASP A 137 5.62 -2.78 -8.67
C ASP A 137 5.49 -3.27 -10.12
N GLY A 138 4.61 -2.63 -10.89
CA GLY A 138 4.49 -2.86 -12.33
C GLY A 138 5.51 -2.07 -13.16
N ILE A 139 6.10 -1.00 -12.59
CA ILE A 139 7.07 -0.15 -13.28
C ILE A 139 8.40 -0.89 -13.47
N GLY A 140 8.78 -1.70 -12.48
CA GLY A 140 10.01 -2.50 -12.52
C GLY A 140 11.30 -1.67 -12.47
N GLN A 141 11.19 -0.39 -12.12
CA GLN A 141 12.30 0.55 -11.94
C GLN A 141 12.06 1.37 -10.69
N GLN A 142 13.15 1.84 -10.07
CA GLN A 142 13.03 2.74 -8.92
C GLN A 142 12.26 4.01 -9.28
N VAL A 143 11.30 4.38 -8.43
CA VAL A 143 10.50 5.59 -8.63
C VAL A 143 10.89 6.62 -7.58
N VAL A 144 11.66 7.61 -8.01
CA VAL A 144 12.04 8.75 -7.18
C VAL A 144 10.81 9.55 -6.79
N LEU A 145 10.65 9.78 -5.48
CA LEU A 145 9.60 10.58 -4.89
C LEU A 145 10.09 11.98 -4.54
N VAL A 146 11.29 12.07 -3.97
CA VAL A 146 11.94 13.34 -3.60
C VAL A 146 13.46 13.19 -3.71
N GLU A 147 14.15 14.29 -3.98
CA GLU A 147 15.61 14.37 -3.83
C GLU A 147 15.97 14.45 -2.34
N ALA A 148 17.01 13.73 -1.94
CA ALA A 148 17.60 13.84 -0.61
C ALA A 148 18.32 15.19 -0.48
N ARG A 149 18.10 15.89 0.63
CA ARG A 149 18.71 17.20 0.93
C ARG A 149 19.90 17.06 1.88
#